data_AF-A0A212ANJ3-F1
#
_entry.id   AF-A0A212ANJ3-F1
#
_cell.length_a   1.000
_cell.length_b   1.000
_cell.length_c   1.000
_cell.angle_alpha   90.00
_cell.angle_beta   90.00
_cell.angle_gamma   90.00
#
_symmetry.space_group_name_H-M   'P 1'
#
loop_
_entity.id
_entity.type
_entity.pdbx_description
1 polymer ?
#
loop_
_entity_poly.entity_id
_entity_poly.type
_entity_poly.pdbx_seq_one_letter_code
_entity_poly.pdbx_strand_id
1 'polypeptide(L)'
;MAQAQTGERALRAMYRRWQEVKAGHRATDDEGEEDKLFDEMLDLELRVADFEQQTMEDMAFKIIFADDNGDMNIHQTALVAMSYRIVGIEQLDRFGKRL
;
A
#
# COMPACT_ATOMS: atom_id res chain seq x y z
N MET A 1 -12.55 5.65 21.11
CA MET A 1 -11.67 6.58 20.37
C MET A 1 -10.19 6.14 20.35
N ALA A 2 -9.67 5.43 21.36
CA ALA A 2 -8.26 5.00 21.38
C ALA A 2 -7.89 3.90 20.34
N GLN A 3 -8.83 3.04 19.95
CA GLN A 3 -8.58 1.97 18.96
C GLN A 3 -8.38 2.51 17.54
N ALA A 4 -9.12 3.56 17.16
CA ALA A 4 -9.02 4.17 15.82
C ALA A 4 -7.63 4.79 15.56
N GLN A 5 -7.04 5.47 16.55
CA GLN A 5 -5.68 6.05 16.41
C GLN A 5 -4.58 4.98 16.32
N THR A 6 -4.78 3.82 16.93
CA THR A 6 -3.82 2.70 16.86
C THR A 6 -3.91 2.01 15.50
N GLY A 7 -5.13 1.85 14.96
CA GLY A 7 -5.38 1.31 13.61
C GLY A 7 -4.79 2.18 12.51
N GLU A 8 -5.01 3.50 12.58
CA GLU A 8 -4.47 4.50 11.64
C GLU A 8 -2.93 4.42 11.55
N ARG A 9 -2.26 4.32 12.70
CA ARG A 9 -0.80 4.19 12.78
C ARG A 9 -0.31 2.86 12.20
N ALA A 10 -1.10 1.78 12.33
CA ALA A 10 -0.73 0.46 11.86
C ALA A 10 -0.73 0.40 10.31
N LEU A 11 -1.80 0.86 9.66
CA LEU A 11 -1.89 0.86 8.19
C LEU A 11 -0.88 1.80 7.54
N ARG A 12 -0.61 2.98 8.13
CA ARG A 12 0.49 3.84 7.66
C ARG A 12 1.86 3.18 7.79
N ALA A 13 2.10 2.46 8.89
CA ALA A 13 3.36 1.74 9.07
C ALA A 13 3.51 0.61 8.05
N MET A 14 2.45 -0.17 7.83
CA MET A 14 2.42 -1.22 6.81
C MET A 14 2.63 -0.64 5.41
N TYR A 15 1.99 0.47 5.06
CA TYR A 15 2.19 1.14 3.78
C TYR A 15 3.65 1.55 3.55
N ARG A 16 4.29 2.18 4.55
CA ARG A 16 5.71 2.55 4.45
C ARG A 16 6.60 1.33 4.24
N ARG A 17 6.38 0.27 5.02
CA ARG A 17 7.13 -0.98 4.88
C ARG A 17 6.94 -1.61 3.50
N TRP A 18 5.71 -1.65 3.00
CA TRP A 18 5.40 -2.17 1.67
C TRP A 18 6.12 -1.37 0.57
N GLN A 19 6.18 -0.04 0.67
CA GLN A 19 6.97 0.79 -0.26
C GLN A 19 8.48 0.51 -0.19
N GLU A 20 9.04 0.31 1.01
CA GLU A 20 10.45 -0.09 1.19
C GLU A 20 10.74 -1.45 0.56
N VAL A 21 9.88 -2.45 0.81
CA VAL A 21 10.00 -3.80 0.25
C VAL A 21 9.94 -3.76 -1.28
N LYS A 22 8.98 -3.03 -1.85
CA LYS A 22 8.88 -2.84 -3.32
C LYS A 22 10.09 -2.13 -3.91
N ALA A 23 10.67 -1.17 -3.18
CA ALA A 23 11.90 -0.51 -3.62
C ALA A 23 13.08 -1.48 -3.59
N GLY A 24 13.20 -2.29 -2.54
CA GLY A 24 14.22 -3.34 -2.43
C GLY A 24 14.10 -4.39 -3.53
N HIS A 25 12.89 -4.91 -3.76
CA HIS A 25 12.63 -5.93 -4.79
C HIS A 25 13.00 -5.42 -6.19
N ARG A 26 12.76 -4.15 -6.48
CA ARG A 26 13.13 -3.53 -7.77
C ARG A 26 14.64 -3.28 -7.92
N ALA A 27 15.39 -3.29 -6.82
CA ALA A 27 16.80 -2.89 -6.78
C ALA A 27 17.76 -4.06 -6.55
N THR A 28 17.27 -5.23 -6.13
CA THR A 28 18.11 -6.42 -5.92
C THR A 28 18.26 -7.23 -7.21
N ASP A 29 19.43 -7.83 -7.38
CA ASP A 29 19.75 -8.82 -8.43
C ASP A 29 19.98 -10.23 -7.81
N ASP A 30 19.78 -10.38 -6.50
CA ASP A 30 19.92 -11.66 -5.78
C ASP A 30 18.55 -12.38 -5.75
N GLU A 31 18.43 -13.49 -6.49
CA GLU A 31 17.19 -14.28 -6.57
C GLU A 31 16.65 -14.71 -5.18
N GLY A 32 17.54 -15.03 -4.23
CA GLY A 32 17.13 -15.45 -2.89
C GLY A 32 16.72 -14.30 -1.97
N GLU A 33 17.11 -13.06 -2.29
CA GLU A 33 16.59 -11.84 -1.68
C GLU A 33 15.29 -11.39 -2.36
N GLU A 34 15.21 -11.50 -3.68
CA GLU A 34 14.01 -11.22 -4.47
C GLU A 34 12.81 -12.02 -3.95
N ASP A 35 12.95 -13.34 -3.83
CA ASP A 35 11.90 -14.23 -3.31
C ASP A 35 11.43 -13.81 -1.91
N LYS A 36 12.36 -13.47 -1.01
CA LYS A 36 12.02 -13.04 0.37
C LYS A 36 11.26 -11.72 0.39
N LEU A 37 11.68 -10.77 -0.44
CA LEU A 37 11.02 -9.47 -0.56
C LEU A 37 9.64 -9.63 -1.18
N PHE A 38 9.49 -10.53 -2.15
CA PHE A 38 8.19 -10.87 -2.74
C PHE A 38 7.25 -11.50 -1.70
N ASP A 39 7.71 -12.49 -0.93
CA ASP A 39 6.93 -13.10 0.15
C ASP A 39 6.51 -12.09 1.23
N GLU A 40 7.42 -11.18 1.61
CA GLU A 40 7.11 -10.11 2.57
C GLU A 40 6.06 -9.12 2.01
N MET A 41 6.15 -8.80 0.72
CA MET A 41 5.17 -7.96 0.05
C MET A 41 3.77 -8.59 0.12
N LEU A 42 3.65 -9.89 -0.17
CA LEU A 42 2.40 -10.63 -0.09
C LEU A 42 1.85 -10.73 1.35
N ASP A 43 2.70 -10.92 2.37
CA ASP A 43 2.27 -10.91 3.78
C ASP A 43 1.65 -9.56 4.17
N LEU A 44 2.28 -8.45 3.78
CA LEU A 44 1.76 -7.11 4.05
C LEU A 44 0.41 -6.88 3.39
N GLU A 45 0.26 -7.28 2.13
CA GLU A 45 -1.00 -7.18 1.39
C GLU A 45 -2.11 -8.00 2.05
N LEU A 46 -1.82 -9.26 2.42
CA LEU A 46 -2.76 -10.13 3.13
C LEU A 46 -3.22 -9.51 4.44
N ARG A 47 -2.27 -8.98 5.24
CA ARG A 47 -2.58 -8.36 6.54
C ARG A 47 -3.44 -7.10 6.40
N VAL A 48 -3.24 -6.34 5.33
CA VAL A 48 -4.10 -5.18 5.03
C VAL A 48 -5.48 -5.63 4.54
N ALA A 49 -5.56 -6.68 3.74
CA ALA A 49 -6.83 -7.26 3.31
C ALA A 49 -7.67 -7.75 4.49
N ASP A 50 -7.05 -8.43 5.46
CA ASP A 50 -7.67 -8.93 6.69
C ASP A 50 -7.96 -7.85 7.73
N PHE A 51 -7.37 -6.65 7.58
CA PHE A 51 -7.61 -5.56 8.52
C PHE A 51 -9.07 -5.12 8.49
N GLU A 52 -9.76 -5.20 9.62
CA GLU A 52 -11.12 -4.70 9.78
C GLU A 52 -11.12 -3.17 9.77
N GLN A 53 -11.65 -2.58 8.71
CA GLN A 53 -11.72 -1.12 8.56
C GLN A 53 -12.63 -0.50 9.64
N GLN A 54 -12.16 0.54 10.31
CA GLN A 54 -12.93 1.28 11.31
C GLN A 54 -13.15 2.73 10.89
N THR A 55 -12.28 3.24 10.02
CA THR A 55 -12.26 4.63 9.56
C THR A 55 -12.23 4.72 8.04
N MET A 56 -12.50 5.93 7.53
CA MET A 56 -12.34 6.23 6.10
C MET A 56 -10.87 6.18 5.68
N GLU A 57 -9.94 6.49 6.59
CA GLU A 57 -8.50 6.37 6.32
C GLU A 57 -8.10 4.91 6.16
N ASP A 58 -8.64 4.00 6.97
CA ASP A 58 -8.39 2.56 6.83
C ASP A 58 -8.87 2.04 5.47
N MET A 59 -10.09 2.41 5.08
CA MET A 59 -10.65 2.07 3.77
C MET A 59 -9.76 2.62 2.63
N ALA A 60 -9.29 3.86 2.75
CA ALA A 60 -8.41 4.47 1.75
C ALA A 60 -7.09 3.71 1.63
N PHE A 61 -6.46 3.28 2.74
CA PHE A 61 -5.29 2.42 2.68
C PHE A 61 -5.57 1.07 2.02
N LYS A 62 -6.68 0.41 2.33
CA LYS A 62 -7.04 -0.85 1.68
C LYS A 62 -7.16 -0.70 0.16
N ILE A 63 -7.74 0.40 -0.32
CA ILE A 63 -7.79 0.71 -1.76
C ILE A 63 -6.40 0.95 -2.34
N ILE A 64 -5.52 1.67 -1.64
CA ILE A 64 -4.15 1.95 -2.10
C ILE A 64 -3.33 0.66 -2.24
N PHE A 65 -3.48 -0.29 -1.32
CA PHE A 65 -2.86 -1.61 -1.43
C PHE A 65 -3.43 -2.39 -2.62
N ALA A 66 -4.75 -2.36 -2.82
CA ALA A 66 -5.41 -3.03 -3.94
C ALA A 66 -5.08 -2.45 -5.32
N ASP A 67 -4.67 -1.18 -5.39
CA ASP A 67 -4.26 -0.52 -6.64
C ASP A 67 -2.91 -1.00 -7.16
N ASP A 68 -2.03 -1.53 -6.31
CA ASP A 68 -0.65 -1.93 -6.62
C ASP A 68 0.04 -1.09 -7.73
N ASN A 69 0.18 0.23 -7.49
CA ASN A 69 0.77 1.18 -8.43
C ASN A 69 0.08 1.26 -9.82
N GLY A 70 -1.24 1.13 -9.86
CA GLY A 70 -2.04 1.31 -11.09
C GLY A 70 -2.36 0.02 -11.83
N ASP A 71 -2.37 -1.12 -11.15
CA ASP A 71 -2.88 -2.39 -11.68
C ASP A 71 -4.42 -2.41 -11.69
N MET A 72 -5.07 -1.53 -10.93
CA MET A 72 -6.51 -1.29 -11.03
C MET A 72 -6.90 -0.60 -12.35
N ASN A 73 -8.07 -0.96 -12.88
CA ASN A 73 -8.51 -0.50 -14.20
C ASN A 73 -8.87 1.01 -14.23
N ILE A 74 -9.02 1.57 -15.44
CA ILE A 74 -9.32 3.01 -15.64
C ILE A 74 -10.60 3.50 -14.94
N HIS A 75 -11.57 2.61 -14.70
CA HIS A 75 -12.81 2.94 -14.01
C HIS A 75 -12.62 3.06 -12.49
N GLN A 76 -11.51 2.55 -11.96
CA GLN A 76 -11.14 2.59 -10.55
C GLN A 76 -10.13 3.70 -10.24
N THR A 77 -9.50 4.31 -11.25
CA THR A 77 -8.50 5.39 -11.08
C THR A 77 -9.02 6.57 -10.24
N ALA A 78 -10.29 6.97 -10.42
CA ALA A 78 -10.87 8.05 -9.62
C ALA A 78 -11.00 7.69 -8.13
N LEU A 79 -11.30 6.43 -7.82
CA LEU A 79 -11.37 5.91 -6.46
C LEU A 79 -9.99 5.89 -5.80
N VAL A 80 -8.99 5.41 -6.54
CA VAL A 80 -7.58 5.38 -6.10
C VAL A 80 -7.06 6.79 -5.82
N ALA A 81 -7.26 7.72 -6.75
CA ALA A 81 -6.85 9.12 -6.57
C ALA A 81 -7.58 9.81 -5.40
N MET A 82 -8.81 9.40 -5.08
CA MET A 82 -9.51 9.85 -3.87
C MET A 82 -8.84 9.28 -2.62
N SER A 83 -8.51 8.00 -2.60
CA SER A 83 -7.85 7.34 -1.47
C SER A 83 -6.50 7.98 -1.12
N TYR A 84 -5.64 8.24 -2.12
CA TYR A 84 -4.36 8.94 -1.91
C TYR A 84 -4.55 10.34 -1.29
N ARG A 85 -5.59 11.07 -1.72
CA ARG A 85 -5.95 12.38 -1.14
C ARG A 85 -6.42 12.27 0.30
N ILE A 86 -7.21 11.25 0.64
CA ILE A 86 -7.71 11.04 2.02
C ILE A 86 -6.56 10.82 3.00
N VAL A 87 -5.56 10.01 2.61
CA VAL A 87 -4.41 9.69 3.47
C VAL A 87 -3.28 10.73 3.37
N GLY A 88 -3.40 11.73 2.49
CA GLY A 88 -2.40 12.77 2.30
C GLY A 88 -1.05 12.26 1.78
N ILE A 89 -1.07 11.25 0.90
CA ILE A 89 0.13 10.65 0.29
C ILE A 89 0.16 11.04 -1.20
N GLU A 90 1.33 11.42 -1.72
CA GLU A 90 1.51 11.66 -3.15
C GLU A 90 1.39 10.34 -3.93
N GLN A 91 0.55 10.32 -4.97
CA GLN A 91 0.43 9.17 -5.85
C GLN A 91 1.65 9.07 -6.76
N LEU A 92 2.24 7.88 -6.84
CA LEU A 92 3.36 7.57 -7.73
C LEU A 92 2.90 6.56 -8.79
N ASP A 93 3.50 6.64 -9.98
CA ASP A 93 3.36 5.63 -11.03
C ASP A 93 4.12 4.34 -10.66
N ARG A 94 3.94 3.29 -11.45
CA ARG A 94 4.65 2.00 -11.29
C ARG A 94 6.18 2.10 -11.30
N PHE A 95 6.74 3.21 -11.78
CA PHE A 95 8.17 3.50 -11.81
C PHE A 95 8.63 4.42 -10.66
N GLY A 96 7.72 4.76 -9.73
CA GLY A 96 8.01 5.66 -8.61
C GLY A 96 8.07 7.14 -8.98
N LYS A 97 7.58 7.54 -10.17
CA LYS A 97 7.48 8.94 -10.58
C LYS A 97 6.13 9.52 -10.17
N ARG A 98 6.08 10.82 -9.94
CA ARG A 98 4.82 11.52 -9.58
C ARG A 98 3.81 11.44 -10.72
N LEU A 99 2.57 11.14 -10.38
CA LEU A 99 1.39 11.22 -11.27
C LEU A 99 0.70 12.58 -11.17
#